data_AF-A0A940RDU0-F1
#
_entry.id   AF-A0A940RDU0-F1
#
_cell.length_a   1.000
_cell.length_b   1.000
_cell.length_c   1.000
_cell.angle_alpha   90.00
_cell.angle_beta   90.00
_cell.angle_gamma   90.00
#
_symmetry.space_group_name_H-M   'P 1'
#
loop_
_entity.id
_entity.type
_entity.pdbx_description
1 polymer ?
#
loop_
_entity_poly.entity_id
_entity_poly.type
_entity_poly.pdbx_seq_one_letter_code
_entity_poly.pdbx_strand_id
1 'polypeptide(L)'
;MILLPLFFVFRGFSENYNAVPLKDALMLFFLYVGATLLFFFVGWLFYRNILKAAILSFTIMAFHFFFGAIQDVLKSFFDDSFITRYSFLVPFFIVNLILLIWFLKRTKKPMDRINMYLNLLLGIFILIDTALLVQKMQHRNLSMNVRPHYNINCDTCTKPDIYFLVFDEYSSTAALKETWNYDNSDLDSFLIRKGFRVLSHSRSNYNFTQFSIASTLNMDYLDIPNPSACTIKDYNNCFELIKNNQVCSILSSMGYEIANYSIFDIQKNPSLVTESFLPLKTKLITSQTFTSRIKKDLFHLLLVGKFEIKWLSKDLIYATYHNNQKIINALIKDSSEIEDRPRFVYGHITMPHPPFYYNKYGQQKSKEDIIKDGDDP
;
A
#
# COMPACT_ATOMS: atom_id res chain seq x y z
N MET A 1 -0.60 -20.57 21.45
CA MET A 1 -0.76 -19.08 21.43
C MET A 1 0.19 -18.39 20.47
N ILE A 2 1.53 -18.59 20.56
CA ILE A 2 2.52 -17.88 19.71
C ILE A 2 2.50 -18.36 18.26
N LEU A 3 2.11 -19.61 18.00
CA LEU A 3 2.01 -20.13 16.63
C LEU A 3 0.98 -19.38 15.78
N LEU A 4 -0.04 -18.75 16.39
CA LEU A 4 -1.06 -18.02 15.64
C LEU A 4 -0.51 -16.73 14.97
N PRO A 5 0.13 -15.79 15.70
CA PRO A 5 0.75 -14.63 15.06
C PRO A 5 1.90 -15.03 14.13
N LEU A 6 2.64 -16.11 14.42
CA LEU A 6 3.63 -16.66 13.49
C LEU A 6 2.97 -17.08 12.18
N PHE A 7 1.95 -17.94 12.25
CA PHE A 7 1.20 -18.40 11.09
C PHE A 7 0.65 -17.23 10.28
N PHE A 8 -0.05 -16.29 10.94
CA PHE A 8 -0.69 -15.16 10.26
C PHE A 8 0.31 -14.29 9.49
N VAL A 9 1.41 -13.89 10.13
CA VAL A 9 2.43 -13.04 9.49
C VAL A 9 3.22 -13.82 8.45
N PHE A 10 3.60 -15.06 8.75
CA PHE A 10 4.38 -15.90 7.83
C PHE A 10 3.59 -16.21 6.55
N ARG A 11 2.30 -16.54 6.68
CA ARG A 11 1.44 -16.74 5.52
C ARG A 11 1.30 -15.47 4.68
N GLY A 12 0.99 -14.34 5.32
CA GLY A 12 0.88 -13.06 4.61
C GLY A 12 2.18 -12.65 3.91
N PHE A 13 3.33 -12.91 4.55
CA PHE A 13 4.65 -12.73 3.95
C PHE A 13 4.89 -13.70 2.78
N SER A 14 4.57 -14.99 2.92
CA SER A 14 4.76 -16.00 1.87
C SER A 14 3.89 -15.73 0.64
N GLU A 15 2.65 -15.28 0.84
CA GLU A 15 1.75 -14.84 -0.22
C GLU A 15 2.31 -13.62 -0.96
N ASN A 16 2.93 -12.69 -0.23
CA ASN A 16 3.42 -11.40 -0.73
C ASN A 16 4.96 -11.27 -0.69
N TYR A 17 5.68 -12.37 -0.90
CA TYR A 17 7.14 -12.47 -0.64
C TYR A 17 7.98 -11.39 -1.35
N ASN A 18 7.58 -10.99 -2.56
CA ASN A 18 8.28 -9.96 -3.33
C ASN A 18 7.99 -8.53 -2.86
N ALA A 19 6.89 -8.32 -2.13
CA ALA A 19 6.33 -6.99 -1.86
C ALA A 19 6.46 -6.54 -0.41
N VAL A 20 6.58 -7.50 0.52
CA VAL A 20 6.74 -7.20 1.95
C VAL A 20 8.19 -7.42 2.33
N PRO A 21 8.95 -6.36 2.67
CA PRO A 21 10.31 -6.51 3.14
C PRO A 21 10.35 -7.40 4.39
N LEU A 22 11.33 -8.31 4.47
CA LEU A 22 11.48 -9.23 5.60
C LEU A 22 11.56 -8.48 6.93
N LYS A 23 12.26 -7.33 6.97
CA LYS A 23 12.34 -6.46 8.15
C LYS A 23 10.96 -6.02 8.64
N ASP A 24 10.10 -5.59 7.74
CA ASP A 24 8.76 -5.09 8.07
C ASP A 24 7.86 -6.24 8.55
N ALA A 25 7.95 -7.42 7.92
CA ALA A 25 7.27 -8.62 8.37
C ALA A 25 7.73 -9.06 9.78
N LEU A 26 9.03 -9.03 10.06
CA LEU A 26 9.56 -9.35 11.40
C LEU A 26 9.10 -8.35 12.46
N MET A 27 9.12 -7.05 12.15
CA MET A 27 8.59 -6.03 13.06
C MET A 27 7.11 -6.26 13.38
N LEU A 28 6.30 -6.59 12.35
CA LEU A 28 4.89 -6.93 12.53
C LEU A 28 4.71 -8.20 13.38
N PHE A 29 5.53 -9.23 13.15
CA PHE A 29 5.51 -10.45 13.95
C PHE A 29 5.77 -10.16 15.42
N PHE A 30 6.82 -9.39 15.76
CA PHE A 30 7.11 -9.05 17.15
C PHE A 30 6.02 -8.19 17.79
N LEU A 31 5.41 -7.27 17.05
CA LEU A 31 4.25 -6.49 17.51
C LEU A 31 3.09 -7.42 17.90
N TYR A 32 2.73 -8.38 17.04
CA TYR A 32 1.63 -9.30 17.31
C TYR A 32 1.95 -10.34 18.37
N VAL A 33 3.21 -10.77 18.50
CA VAL A 33 3.65 -11.59 19.64
C VAL A 33 3.50 -10.79 20.93
N GLY A 34 3.93 -9.52 20.96
CA GLY A 34 3.75 -8.64 22.12
C GLY A 34 2.28 -8.49 22.53
N ALA A 35 1.38 -8.23 21.57
CA ALA A 35 -0.06 -8.17 21.82
C ALA A 35 -0.63 -9.51 22.33
N THR A 36 -0.21 -10.63 21.74
CA THR A 36 -0.63 -11.98 22.16
C THR A 36 -0.18 -12.27 23.59
N LEU A 37 1.05 -11.89 23.95
CA LEU A 37 1.60 -12.05 25.30
C LEU A 37 0.89 -11.16 26.32
N LEU A 38 0.48 -9.94 25.93
CA LEU A 38 -0.33 -9.07 26.79
C LEU A 38 -1.68 -9.72 27.11
N PHE A 39 -2.43 -10.16 26.11
CA PHE A 39 -3.71 -10.84 26.34
C PHE A 39 -3.54 -12.15 27.12
N PHE A 40 -2.46 -12.88 26.85
CA PHE A 40 -2.12 -14.07 27.62
C PHE A 40 -1.86 -13.74 29.09
N PHE A 41 -1.07 -12.70 29.37
CA PHE A 41 -0.75 -12.29 30.73
C PHE A 41 -2.00 -11.89 31.50
N VAL A 42 -2.88 -11.08 30.89
CA VAL A 42 -4.18 -10.71 31.48
C VAL A 42 -5.05 -11.95 31.76
N GLY A 43 -5.16 -12.87 30.78
CA GLY A 43 -5.86 -14.13 30.97
C GLY A 43 -5.25 -15.00 32.06
N TRP A 44 -3.92 -15.01 32.18
CA TRP A 44 -3.20 -15.76 33.20
C TRP A 44 -3.42 -15.16 34.60
N LEU A 45 -3.47 -13.84 34.74
CA LEU A 45 -3.84 -13.20 36.01
C LEU A 45 -5.25 -13.62 36.47
N PHE A 46 -6.19 -13.75 35.53
CA PHE A 46 -7.58 -14.11 35.81
C PHE A 46 -7.78 -15.61 36.12
N TYR A 47 -7.14 -16.50 35.35
CA TYR A 47 -7.33 -17.95 35.49
C TYR A 47 -6.27 -18.65 36.33
N ARG A 48 -5.10 -18.04 36.52
CA ARG A 48 -3.87 -18.66 37.07
C ARG A 48 -3.53 -20.01 36.42
N ASN A 49 -3.92 -20.16 35.15
CA ASN A 49 -3.76 -21.39 34.37
C ASN A 49 -3.31 -21.04 32.95
N ILE A 50 -2.14 -21.55 32.57
CA ILE A 50 -1.49 -21.25 31.29
C ILE A 50 -2.36 -21.69 30.10
N LEU A 51 -2.93 -22.90 30.15
CA LEU A 51 -3.72 -23.44 29.03
C LEU A 51 -5.02 -22.66 28.79
N LYS A 52 -5.69 -22.22 29.86
CA LYS A 52 -6.91 -21.38 29.76
C LYS A 52 -6.58 -19.98 29.25
N ALA A 53 -5.50 -19.38 29.76
CA ALA A 53 -5.02 -18.08 29.30
C ALA A 53 -4.60 -18.12 27.81
N ALA A 54 -3.97 -19.21 27.37
CA ALA A 54 -3.59 -19.42 25.98
C ALA A 54 -4.80 -19.52 25.05
N ILE A 55 -5.88 -20.20 25.46
CA ILE A 55 -7.14 -20.27 24.70
C ILE A 55 -7.78 -18.88 24.59
N LEU A 56 -7.88 -18.14 25.69
CA LEU A 56 -8.47 -16.80 25.68
C LEU A 56 -7.69 -15.84 24.74
N SER A 57 -6.36 -15.81 24.87
CA SER A 57 -5.50 -15.01 24.00
C SER A 57 -5.62 -15.43 22.54
N PHE A 58 -5.64 -16.75 22.26
CA PHE A 58 -5.85 -17.27 20.91
C PHE A 58 -7.19 -16.81 20.31
N THR A 59 -8.30 -16.88 21.06
CA THR A 59 -9.62 -16.46 20.57
C THR A 59 -9.67 -14.97 20.22
N ILE A 60 -9.10 -14.11 21.07
CA ILE A 60 -9.04 -12.66 20.83
C ILE A 60 -8.21 -12.35 19.59
N MET A 61 -7.02 -12.95 19.49
CA MET A 61 -6.12 -12.73 18.35
C MET A 61 -6.67 -13.33 17.05
N ALA A 62 -7.35 -14.48 17.11
CA ALA A 62 -7.99 -15.09 15.94
C ALA A 62 -9.12 -14.21 15.39
N PHE A 63 -9.96 -13.65 16.28
CA PHE A 63 -10.95 -12.66 15.85
C PHE A 63 -10.27 -11.47 15.19
N HIS A 64 -9.24 -10.91 15.80
CA HIS A 64 -8.52 -9.79 15.21
C HIS A 64 -7.93 -10.11 13.82
N PHE A 65 -7.29 -11.27 13.64
CA PHE A 65 -6.62 -11.63 12.39
C PHE A 65 -7.57 -11.99 11.25
N PHE A 66 -8.67 -12.67 11.56
CA PHE A 66 -9.55 -13.24 10.53
C PHE A 66 -10.89 -12.49 10.38
N PHE A 67 -11.11 -11.39 11.11
CA PHE A 67 -12.37 -10.65 11.05
C PHE A 67 -12.81 -10.29 9.63
N GLY A 68 -11.93 -9.64 8.85
CA GLY A 68 -12.26 -9.19 7.49
C GLY A 68 -12.52 -10.35 6.55
N ALA A 69 -11.73 -11.43 6.65
CA ALA A 69 -11.95 -12.64 5.86
C ALA A 69 -13.28 -13.31 6.18
N ILE A 70 -13.65 -13.41 7.46
CA ILE A 70 -14.96 -13.94 7.89
C ILE A 70 -16.08 -13.04 7.38
N GLN A 71 -15.93 -11.72 7.49
CA GLN A 71 -16.92 -10.76 7.02
C GLN A 71 -17.14 -10.87 5.51
N ASP A 72 -16.07 -10.96 4.71
CA ASP A 72 -16.14 -11.12 3.25
C ASP A 72 -16.86 -12.42 2.87
N VAL A 73 -16.54 -13.54 3.54
CA VAL A 73 -17.23 -14.83 3.33
C VAL A 73 -18.71 -14.73 3.69
N LEU A 74 -19.06 -14.12 4.82
CA LEU A 74 -20.46 -13.93 5.19
C LEU A 74 -21.20 -13.08 4.16
N LYS A 75 -20.57 -12.03 3.63
CA LYS A 75 -21.15 -11.22 2.53
C LYS A 75 -21.37 -12.03 1.26
N SER A 76 -20.48 -12.97 0.93
CA SER A 76 -20.69 -13.83 -0.25
C SER A 76 -21.88 -14.79 -0.13
N PHE A 77 -22.31 -15.12 1.10
CA PHE A 77 -23.44 -16.03 1.33
C PHE A 77 -24.75 -15.30 1.66
N PHE A 78 -24.68 -14.13 2.28
CA PHE A 78 -25.83 -13.42 2.86
C PHE A 78 -25.94 -11.96 2.41
N ASP A 79 -25.21 -11.56 1.36
CA ASP A 79 -25.13 -10.19 0.85
C ASP A 79 -24.85 -9.16 1.98
N ASP A 80 -25.18 -7.88 1.78
CA ASP A 80 -25.06 -6.83 2.80
C ASP A 80 -26.20 -6.85 3.86
N SER A 81 -26.63 -8.05 4.27
CA SER A 81 -27.62 -8.27 5.32
C SER A 81 -27.13 -7.83 6.71
N PHE A 82 -28.04 -7.80 7.69
CA PHE A 82 -27.73 -7.40 9.06
C PHE A 82 -26.57 -8.20 9.69
N ILE A 83 -26.45 -9.49 9.37
CA ILE A 83 -25.45 -10.38 9.97
C ILE A 83 -24.02 -10.11 9.50
N THR A 84 -23.84 -9.36 8.40
CA THR A 84 -22.52 -9.01 7.85
C THR A 84 -22.03 -7.65 8.34
N ARG A 85 -22.87 -6.91 9.08
CA ARG A 85 -22.58 -5.57 9.60
C ARG A 85 -21.80 -5.65 10.92
N TYR A 86 -20.96 -4.64 11.16
CA TYR A 86 -20.25 -4.46 12.42
C TYR A 86 -21.17 -4.44 13.64
N SER A 87 -22.37 -3.85 13.49
CA SER A 87 -23.39 -3.76 14.54
C SER A 87 -23.93 -5.13 14.99
N PHE A 88 -23.76 -6.18 14.20
CA PHE A 88 -24.07 -7.55 14.59
C PHE A 88 -22.80 -8.32 14.98
N LEU A 89 -21.78 -8.33 14.10
CA LEU A 89 -20.58 -9.16 14.27
C LEU A 89 -19.79 -8.85 15.55
N VAL A 90 -19.64 -7.58 15.90
CA VAL A 90 -18.88 -7.18 17.09
C VAL A 90 -19.62 -7.55 18.37
N PRO A 91 -20.90 -7.20 18.58
CA PRO A 91 -21.66 -7.68 19.73
C PRO A 91 -21.74 -9.21 19.80
N PHE A 92 -21.96 -9.89 18.67
CA PHE A 92 -22.00 -11.35 18.62
C PHE A 92 -20.69 -11.97 19.11
N PHE A 93 -19.54 -11.44 18.67
CA PHE A 93 -18.24 -11.89 19.16
C PHE A 93 -18.07 -11.62 20.66
N ILE A 94 -18.45 -10.44 21.16
CA ILE A 94 -18.36 -10.09 22.58
C ILE A 94 -19.19 -11.05 23.44
N VAL A 95 -20.42 -11.37 23.04
CA VAL A 95 -21.28 -12.33 23.75
C VAL A 95 -20.60 -13.72 23.80
N ASN A 96 -20.09 -14.20 22.67
CA ASN A 96 -19.36 -15.49 22.63
C ASN A 96 -18.09 -15.47 23.47
N LEU A 97 -17.37 -14.34 23.50
CA LEU A 97 -16.18 -14.17 24.32
C LEU A 97 -16.53 -14.22 25.82
N ILE A 98 -17.62 -13.58 26.24
CA ILE A 98 -18.11 -13.63 27.64
C ILE A 98 -18.51 -15.06 28.01
N LEU A 99 -19.24 -15.76 27.14
CA LEU A 99 -19.61 -17.17 27.34
C LEU A 99 -18.38 -18.07 27.45
N LEU A 100 -17.37 -17.86 26.60
CA LEU A 100 -16.09 -18.57 26.69
C LEU A 100 -15.38 -18.28 28.01
N ILE A 101 -15.32 -17.00 28.43
CA ILE A 101 -14.67 -16.61 29.69
C ILE A 101 -15.34 -17.30 30.87
N TRP A 102 -16.68 -17.31 30.89
CA TRP A 102 -17.49 -17.99 31.89
C TRP A 102 -17.25 -19.50 31.89
N PHE A 103 -17.27 -20.14 30.71
CA PHE A 103 -17.01 -21.57 30.55
C PHE A 103 -15.61 -21.96 31.05
N LEU A 104 -14.57 -21.22 30.64
CA LEU A 104 -13.19 -21.46 31.06
C LEU A 104 -13.03 -21.28 32.58
N LYS A 105 -13.77 -20.36 33.20
CA LYS A 105 -13.78 -20.17 34.66
C LYS A 105 -14.42 -21.35 35.38
N ARG A 106 -15.51 -21.90 34.85
CA ARG A 106 -16.28 -23.00 35.46
C ARG A 106 -15.71 -24.39 35.23
N THR A 107 -15.08 -24.62 34.08
CA THR A 107 -14.61 -25.95 33.70
C THR A 107 -13.42 -26.41 34.55
N LYS A 108 -13.49 -27.63 35.08
CA LYS A 108 -12.38 -28.33 35.75
C LYS A 108 -11.65 -29.30 34.83
N LYS A 109 -12.14 -29.49 33.59
CA LYS A 109 -11.51 -30.39 32.62
C LYS A 109 -10.13 -29.84 32.21
N PRO A 110 -9.13 -30.70 31.97
CA PRO A 110 -7.86 -30.24 31.42
C PRO A 110 -8.07 -29.74 29.99
N MET A 111 -7.36 -28.67 29.63
CA MET A 111 -7.45 -28.00 28.32
C MET A 111 -6.31 -28.43 27.37
N ASP A 112 -5.61 -29.50 27.70
CA ASP A 112 -4.45 -30.06 26.99
C ASP A 112 -4.83 -30.45 25.56
N ARG A 113 -5.91 -31.21 25.37
CA ARG A 113 -6.33 -31.71 24.05
C ARG A 113 -6.61 -30.58 23.05
N ILE A 114 -7.30 -29.53 23.50
CA ILE A 114 -7.61 -28.37 22.66
C ILE A 114 -6.33 -27.61 22.29
N ASN A 115 -5.43 -27.39 23.26
CA ASN A 115 -4.16 -26.72 22.99
C ASN A 115 -3.28 -27.55 22.06
N MET A 116 -3.21 -28.86 22.24
CA MET A 116 -2.49 -29.78 21.36
C MET A 116 -3.04 -29.73 19.94
N TYR A 117 -4.37 -29.80 19.79
CA TYR A 117 -5.04 -29.68 18.49
C TYR A 117 -4.68 -28.36 17.79
N LEU A 118 -4.81 -27.22 18.47
CA LEU A 118 -4.51 -25.91 17.88
C LEU A 118 -3.03 -25.78 17.49
N ASN A 119 -2.12 -26.28 18.32
CA ASN A 119 -0.69 -26.24 18.01
C ASN A 119 -0.34 -27.16 16.82
N LEU A 120 -0.91 -28.36 16.76
CA LEU A 120 -0.71 -29.28 15.64
C LEU A 120 -1.25 -28.68 14.33
N LEU A 121 -2.46 -28.13 14.37
CA LEU A 121 -3.10 -27.48 13.22
C LEU A 121 -2.23 -26.33 12.67
N LEU A 122 -1.81 -25.40 13.53
CA LEU A 122 -0.98 -24.28 13.12
C LEU A 122 0.41 -24.73 12.66
N GLY A 123 0.99 -25.76 13.30
CA GLY A 123 2.25 -26.36 12.88
C GLY A 123 2.17 -26.92 11.46
N ILE A 124 1.11 -27.67 11.15
CA ILE A 124 0.85 -28.20 9.81
C ILE A 124 0.70 -27.08 8.79
N PHE A 125 -0.06 -26.02 9.10
CA PHE A 125 -0.22 -24.89 8.19
C PHE A 125 1.09 -24.14 7.93
N ILE A 126 1.92 -23.92 8.95
CA ILE A 126 3.25 -23.32 8.79
C ILE A 126 4.15 -24.19 7.91
N LEU A 127 4.10 -25.52 8.06
CA LEU A 127 4.86 -26.45 7.22
C LEU A 127 4.43 -26.36 5.74
N ILE A 128 3.11 -26.31 5.49
CA ILE A 128 2.57 -26.14 4.13
C ILE A 128 3.04 -24.81 3.54
N ASP A 129 2.90 -23.70 4.26
CA ASP A 129 3.32 -22.38 3.78
C ASP A 129 4.83 -22.29 3.54
N THR A 130 5.63 -23.04 4.31
CA THR A 130 7.08 -23.17 4.11
C THR A 130 7.39 -23.88 2.80
N ALA A 131 6.72 -25.01 2.52
CA ALA A 131 6.89 -25.74 1.27
C ALA A 131 6.51 -24.87 0.05
N LEU A 132 5.40 -24.13 0.15
CA LEU A 132 4.96 -23.20 -0.89
C LEU A 132 5.95 -22.05 -1.11
N LEU A 133 6.54 -21.52 -0.04
CA LEU A 133 7.55 -20.47 -0.15
C LEU A 133 8.83 -20.97 -0.83
N VAL A 134 9.32 -22.16 -0.45
CA VAL A 134 10.49 -22.77 -1.07
C VAL A 134 10.27 -22.97 -2.57
N GLN A 135 9.09 -23.48 -2.96
CA GLN A 135 8.72 -23.62 -4.37
C GLN A 135 8.75 -22.28 -5.11
N LYS A 136 8.16 -21.22 -4.52
CA LYS A 136 8.19 -19.86 -5.11
C LYS A 136 9.62 -19.33 -5.28
N MET A 137 10.48 -19.54 -4.30
CA MET A 137 11.88 -19.11 -4.36
C MET A 137 12.66 -19.83 -5.46
N GLN A 138 12.41 -21.13 -5.66
CA GLN A 138 13.05 -21.91 -6.73
C GLN A 138 12.63 -21.44 -8.13
N HIS A 139 11.34 -21.16 -8.35
CA HIS A 139 10.86 -20.66 -9.65
C HIS A 139 11.31 -19.24 -9.97
N ARG A 140 11.57 -18.39 -8.97
CA ARG A 140 12.03 -16.99 -9.17
C ARG A 140 13.39 -16.91 -9.86
N ASN A 141 14.30 -17.84 -9.57
CA ASN A 141 15.63 -17.87 -10.21
C ASN A 141 15.57 -18.16 -11.71
N LEU A 142 14.44 -18.69 -12.21
CA LEU A 142 14.23 -19.01 -13.63
C LEU A 142 13.55 -17.88 -14.41
N SER A 143 12.89 -16.91 -13.73
CA SER A 143 12.07 -15.87 -14.37
C SER A 143 12.64 -14.45 -14.25
N MET A 144 13.89 -14.29 -13.80
CA MET A 144 14.63 -13.06 -14.10
C MET A 144 14.95 -13.10 -15.59
N ASN A 145 13.99 -12.65 -16.42
CA ASN A 145 14.29 -12.30 -17.79
C ASN A 145 15.50 -11.35 -17.73
N VAL A 146 16.66 -11.85 -18.18
CA VAL A 146 17.87 -11.07 -18.35
C VAL A 146 17.48 -9.99 -19.34
N ARG A 147 17.12 -8.81 -18.80
CA ARG A 147 16.74 -7.68 -19.64
C ARG A 147 17.97 -7.30 -20.45
N PRO A 148 17.80 -6.99 -21.75
CA PRO A 148 18.93 -6.65 -22.59
C PRO A 148 19.73 -5.54 -21.94
N HIS A 149 21.03 -5.78 -21.75
CA HIS A 149 21.95 -4.74 -21.33
C HIS A 149 22.20 -3.87 -22.55
N TYR A 150 21.61 -2.67 -22.57
CA TYR A 150 21.85 -1.71 -23.64
C TYR A 150 23.22 -1.10 -23.43
N ASN A 151 24.19 -1.50 -24.26
CA ASN A 151 25.50 -0.86 -24.28
C ASN A 151 25.43 0.37 -25.20
N ILE A 152 24.96 1.49 -24.67
CA ILE A 152 24.92 2.76 -25.41
C ILE A 152 26.27 3.44 -25.26
N ASN A 153 27.17 3.19 -26.21
CA ASN A 153 28.45 3.89 -26.28
C ASN A 153 28.28 5.15 -27.15
N CYS A 154 28.22 6.32 -26.52
CA CYS A 154 28.18 7.59 -27.24
C CYS A 154 29.03 8.64 -26.52
N ASP A 155 30.32 8.67 -26.85
CA ASP A 155 31.29 9.60 -26.26
C ASP A 155 31.12 11.04 -26.76
N THR A 156 30.48 11.22 -27.91
CA THR A 156 30.22 12.52 -28.52
C THR A 156 28.84 13.09 -28.21
N CYS A 157 27.98 12.34 -27.51
CA CYS A 157 26.64 12.81 -27.16
C CYS A 157 26.75 13.93 -26.12
N THR A 158 26.00 15.01 -26.34
CA THR A 158 25.74 15.97 -25.27
C THR A 158 24.98 15.26 -24.15
N LYS A 159 25.36 15.55 -22.91
CA LYS A 159 24.71 15.00 -21.72
C LYS A 159 24.02 16.13 -20.95
N PRO A 160 22.88 16.65 -21.44
CA PRO A 160 22.12 17.62 -20.68
C PRO A 160 21.43 16.94 -19.51
N ASP A 161 21.02 17.73 -18.52
CA ASP A 161 20.07 17.26 -17.52
C ASP A 161 18.74 16.91 -18.17
N ILE A 162 18.11 15.86 -17.66
CA ILE A 162 16.86 15.30 -18.14
C ILE A 162 15.84 15.37 -17.00
N TYR A 163 14.80 16.16 -17.20
CA TYR A 163 13.69 16.29 -16.25
C TYR A 163 12.51 15.46 -16.75
N PHE A 164 12.15 14.41 -16.01
CA PHE A 164 10.93 13.65 -16.20
C PHE A 164 9.93 14.04 -15.11
N LEU A 165 8.96 14.88 -15.46
CA LEU A 165 7.97 15.41 -14.52
C LEU A 165 6.59 14.83 -14.84
N VAL A 166 5.97 14.20 -13.84
CA VAL A 166 4.64 13.60 -13.92
C VAL A 166 3.70 14.35 -13.00
N PHE A 167 2.56 14.78 -13.55
CA PHE A 167 1.44 15.37 -12.82
C PHE A 167 0.30 14.35 -12.83
N ASP A 168 0.17 13.59 -11.74
CA ASP A 168 -0.70 12.42 -11.68
C ASP A 168 -2.17 12.78 -11.84
N GLU A 169 -2.86 12.04 -12.71
CA GLU A 169 -4.24 12.30 -13.17
C GLU A 169 -4.49 13.63 -13.90
N TYR A 170 -3.44 14.37 -14.27
CA TYR A 170 -3.62 15.57 -15.08
C TYR A 170 -3.87 15.20 -16.55
N SER A 171 -5.13 15.35 -16.99
CA SER A 171 -5.56 14.91 -18.32
C SER A 171 -5.24 15.92 -19.42
N SER A 172 -5.30 15.47 -20.68
CA SER A 172 -5.04 16.32 -21.85
C SER A 172 -6.11 17.40 -22.02
N THR A 173 -5.75 18.51 -22.67
CA THR A 173 -6.70 19.57 -23.03
C THR A 173 -7.92 19.03 -23.79
N ALA A 174 -7.72 18.03 -24.67
CA ALA A 174 -8.81 17.38 -25.40
C ALA A 174 -9.77 16.63 -24.47
N ALA A 175 -9.26 15.80 -23.55
CA ALA A 175 -10.08 15.06 -22.60
C ALA A 175 -10.78 15.99 -21.60
N LEU A 176 -10.09 17.03 -21.13
CA LEU A 176 -10.69 18.05 -20.26
C LEU A 176 -11.87 18.77 -20.92
N LYS A 177 -11.74 19.08 -22.21
CA LYS A 177 -12.79 19.70 -23.01
C LYS A 177 -13.96 18.75 -23.26
N GLU A 178 -13.69 17.49 -23.57
CA GLU A 178 -14.71 16.48 -23.85
C GLU A 178 -15.53 16.13 -22.59
N THR A 179 -14.86 15.88 -21.46
CA THR A 179 -15.51 15.39 -20.24
C THR A 179 -16.12 16.50 -19.39
N TRP A 180 -15.44 17.64 -19.25
CA TRP A 180 -15.87 18.72 -18.34
C TRP A 180 -16.14 20.06 -19.04
N ASN A 181 -16.09 20.12 -20.37
CA ASN A 181 -16.17 21.36 -21.15
C ASN A 181 -15.18 22.45 -20.70
N TYR A 182 -14.07 22.04 -20.08
CA TYR A 182 -13.04 22.92 -19.57
C TYR A 182 -12.04 23.25 -20.69
N ASP A 183 -11.74 24.54 -20.87
CA ASP A 183 -10.73 25.01 -21.82
C ASP A 183 -9.38 25.15 -21.10
N ASN A 184 -8.43 24.30 -21.50
CA ASN A 184 -7.08 24.25 -20.93
C ASN A 184 -6.01 24.81 -21.88
N SER A 185 -6.42 25.50 -22.95
CA SER A 185 -5.52 25.99 -24.01
C SER A 185 -4.49 27.03 -23.53
N ASP A 186 -4.75 27.71 -22.41
CA ASP A 186 -3.82 28.65 -21.79
C ASP A 186 -2.51 27.98 -21.36
N LEU A 187 -2.58 26.76 -20.80
CA LEU A 187 -1.39 26.02 -20.39
C LEU A 187 -0.58 25.56 -21.61
N ASP A 188 -1.25 25.00 -22.62
CA ASP A 188 -0.58 24.57 -23.86
C ASP A 188 0.14 25.74 -24.53
N SER A 189 -0.54 26.89 -24.60
CA SER A 189 0.01 28.11 -25.16
C SER A 189 1.20 28.62 -24.34
N PHE A 190 1.14 28.53 -23.01
CA PHE A 190 2.26 28.87 -22.14
C PHE A 190 3.48 27.96 -22.40
N LEU A 191 3.29 26.65 -22.48
CA LEU A 191 4.36 25.68 -22.74
C LEU A 191 5.01 25.92 -24.11
N ILE A 192 4.21 26.13 -25.16
CA ILE A 192 4.71 26.42 -26.51
C ILE A 192 5.54 27.72 -26.52
N ARG A 193 5.06 28.80 -25.87
CA ARG A 193 5.81 30.06 -25.74
C ARG A 193 7.13 29.90 -25.00
N LYS A 194 7.24 28.90 -24.11
CA LYS A 194 8.47 28.54 -23.39
C LYS A 194 9.38 27.59 -24.18
N GLY A 195 9.02 27.24 -25.42
CA GLY A 195 9.81 26.39 -26.30
C GLY A 195 9.53 24.90 -26.15
N PHE A 196 8.53 24.51 -25.35
CA PHE A 196 8.12 23.10 -25.26
C PHE A 196 7.27 22.70 -26.46
N ARG A 197 7.37 21.42 -26.83
CA ARG A 197 6.48 20.80 -27.80
C ARG A 197 5.31 20.14 -27.07
N VAL A 198 4.09 20.52 -27.43
CA VAL A 198 2.87 19.87 -26.93
C VAL A 198 2.45 18.77 -27.91
N LEU A 199 2.22 17.55 -27.40
CA LEU A 199 1.79 16.40 -28.18
C LEU A 199 0.30 16.13 -27.92
N SER A 200 -0.58 16.72 -28.72
CA SER A 200 -2.04 16.70 -28.51
C SER A 200 -2.70 15.32 -28.62
N HIS A 201 -2.02 14.34 -29.22
CA HIS A 201 -2.56 12.99 -29.46
C HIS A 201 -1.77 11.88 -28.76
N SER A 202 -0.87 12.22 -27.83
CA SER A 202 -0.19 11.21 -27.01
C SER A 202 -1.15 10.56 -26.02
N ARG A 203 -0.93 9.28 -25.72
CA ARG A 203 -1.70 8.50 -24.74
C ARG A 203 -0.73 7.76 -23.82
N SER A 204 -1.12 7.56 -22.56
CA SER A 204 -0.42 6.64 -21.68
C SER A 204 -0.62 5.20 -22.16
N ASN A 205 0.36 4.34 -21.91
CA ASN A 205 0.25 2.91 -22.27
C ASN A 205 -0.78 2.17 -21.39
N TYR A 206 -1.03 2.67 -20.18
CA TYR A 206 -1.96 2.10 -19.20
C TYR A 206 -2.69 3.21 -18.46
N ASN A 207 -3.87 2.90 -17.92
CA ASN A 207 -4.76 3.83 -17.22
C ASN A 207 -4.59 3.82 -15.68
N PHE A 208 -3.55 3.14 -15.16
CA PHE A 208 -3.18 3.13 -13.75
C PHE A 208 -1.73 3.54 -13.58
N THR A 209 -1.42 4.38 -12.59
CA THR A 209 -0.11 5.02 -12.38
C THR A 209 1.03 4.02 -12.38
N GLN A 210 0.94 2.93 -11.62
CA GLN A 210 2.03 1.96 -11.47
C GLN A 210 2.33 1.25 -12.80
N PHE A 211 1.31 0.93 -13.57
CA PHE A 211 1.46 0.28 -14.88
C PHE A 211 2.00 1.26 -15.93
N SER A 212 1.48 2.49 -15.94
CA SER A 212 1.91 3.56 -16.86
C SER A 212 3.39 3.90 -16.64
N ILE A 213 3.80 4.11 -15.38
CA ILE A 213 5.19 4.44 -15.02
C ILE A 213 6.11 3.24 -15.21
N ALA A 214 5.69 2.02 -14.86
CA ALA A 214 6.48 0.82 -15.11
C ALA A 214 6.75 0.63 -16.60
N SER A 215 5.74 0.80 -17.47
CA SER A 215 5.92 0.74 -18.92
C SER A 215 6.84 1.85 -19.43
N THR A 216 6.59 3.09 -19.01
CA THR A 216 7.37 4.27 -19.46
C THR A 216 8.84 4.15 -19.11
N LEU A 217 9.18 3.85 -17.86
CA LEU A 217 10.58 3.76 -17.40
C LEU A 217 11.31 2.50 -17.88
N ASN A 218 10.57 1.55 -18.46
CA ASN A 218 11.15 0.36 -19.09
C ASN A 218 11.07 0.39 -20.62
N MET A 219 10.50 1.44 -21.21
CA MET A 219 10.37 1.64 -22.65
C MET A 219 9.71 0.46 -23.38
N ASP A 220 8.82 -0.26 -22.69
CA ASP A 220 8.20 -1.48 -23.20
C ASP A 220 6.78 -1.65 -22.64
N TYR A 221 5.96 -2.43 -23.34
CA TYR A 221 4.66 -2.84 -22.82
C TYR A 221 4.84 -3.90 -21.72
N LEU A 222 3.92 -3.89 -20.77
CA LEU A 222 3.87 -4.85 -19.69
C LEU A 222 3.14 -6.11 -20.13
N ASP A 223 3.73 -7.26 -19.85
CA ASP A 223 3.08 -8.56 -19.97
C ASP A 223 2.14 -8.77 -18.77
N ILE A 224 0.90 -8.29 -18.91
CA ILE A 224 -0.15 -8.41 -17.88
C ILE A 224 -1.09 -9.53 -18.34
N PRO A 225 -1.19 -10.66 -17.61
CA PRO A 225 -2.00 -11.79 -18.02
C PRO A 225 -3.49 -11.46 -18.20
N ASN A 226 -4.02 -10.56 -17.37
CA ASN A 226 -5.40 -10.07 -17.48
C ASN A 226 -5.47 -8.58 -17.11
N PRO A 227 -5.35 -7.66 -18.09
CA PRO A 227 -5.41 -6.22 -17.86
C PRO A 227 -6.74 -5.73 -17.28
N SER A 228 -7.83 -6.49 -17.45
CA SER A 228 -9.16 -6.14 -16.93
C SER A 228 -9.37 -6.56 -15.48
N ALA A 229 -8.47 -7.35 -14.89
CA ALA A 229 -8.56 -7.85 -13.53
C ALA A 229 -7.17 -7.94 -12.87
N CYS A 230 -6.46 -6.80 -12.81
CA CYS A 230 -5.14 -6.72 -12.19
C CYS A 230 -5.19 -7.14 -10.71
N THR A 231 -4.30 -8.07 -10.36
CA THR A 231 -4.14 -8.59 -9.00
C THR A 231 -3.09 -7.78 -8.23
N ILE A 232 -3.06 -7.92 -6.90
CA ILE A 232 -1.98 -7.35 -6.06
C ILE A 232 -0.59 -7.78 -6.56
N LYS A 233 -0.47 -8.99 -7.09
CA LYS A 233 0.79 -9.49 -7.68
C LYS A 233 1.23 -8.64 -8.88
N ASP A 234 0.29 -8.19 -9.72
CA ASP A 234 0.58 -7.38 -10.90
C ASP A 234 1.07 -5.98 -10.51
N TYR A 235 0.44 -5.36 -9.50
CA TYR A 235 0.92 -4.10 -8.92
C TYR A 235 2.33 -4.25 -8.34
N ASN A 236 2.58 -5.33 -7.57
CA ASN A 236 3.91 -5.59 -6.99
C ASN A 236 4.98 -5.80 -8.06
N ASN A 237 4.65 -6.49 -9.15
CA ASN A 237 5.54 -6.59 -10.29
C ASN A 237 5.87 -5.19 -10.83
N CYS A 238 4.87 -4.33 -11.05
CA CYS A 238 5.09 -2.96 -11.50
C CYS A 238 6.02 -2.17 -10.57
N PHE A 239 5.85 -2.27 -9.24
CA PHE A 239 6.78 -1.62 -8.30
C PHE A 239 8.22 -2.10 -8.45
N GLU A 240 8.45 -3.40 -8.62
CA GLU A 240 9.78 -3.94 -8.86
C GLU A 240 10.35 -3.48 -10.21
N LEU A 241 9.50 -3.35 -11.23
CA LEU A 241 9.87 -2.83 -12.54
C LEU A 241 10.22 -1.33 -12.52
N ILE A 242 9.52 -0.55 -11.71
CA ILE A 242 9.80 0.88 -11.51
C ILE A 242 11.12 1.02 -10.73
N LYS A 243 11.27 0.26 -9.65
CA LYS A 243 12.46 0.32 -8.80
C LYS A 243 13.73 -0.05 -9.56
N ASN A 244 13.67 -1.09 -10.39
CA ASN A 244 14.79 -1.59 -11.18
C ASN A 244 14.57 -1.33 -12.67
N ASN A 245 14.25 -0.08 -13.01
CA ASN A 245 13.89 0.29 -14.38
C ASN A 245 15.09 0.43 -15.34
N GLN A 246 14.82 0.26 -16.63
CA GLN A 246 15.84 0.32 -17.68
C GLN A 246 16.38 1.74 -17.90
N VAL A 247 15.52 2.76 -17.93
CA VAL A 247 15.92 4.15 -18.19
C VAL A 247 17.01 4.60 -17.20
N CYS A 248 16.79 4.41 -15.90
CA CYS A 248 17.77 4.76 -14.87
C CYS A 248 19.05 3.92 -14.97
N SER A 249 18.93 2.65 -15.34
CA SER A 249 20.09 1.76 -15.53
C SER A 249 20.97 2.22 -16.69
N ILE A 250 20.35 2.58 -17.81
CA ILE A 250 21.02 3.11 -19.00
C ILE A 250 21.69 4.45 -18.68
N LEU A 251 20.94 5.40 -18.11
CA LEU A 251 21.46 6.72 -17.80
C LEU A 251 22.62 6.64 -16.78
N SER A 252 22.49 5.80 -15.75
CA SER A 252 23.59 5.56 -14.80
C SER A 252 24.84 5.01 -15.50
N SER A 253 24.69 4.10 -16.47
CA SER A 253 25.82 3.58 -17.25
C SER A 253 26.49 4.65 -18.13
N MET A 254 25.74 5.69 -18.52
CA MET A 254 26.24 6.86 -19.25
C MET A 254 26.83 7.94 -18.34
N GLY A 255 26.87 7.71 -17.03
CA GLY A 255 27.43 8.63 -16.03
C GLY A 255 26.45 9.65 -15.47
N TYR A 256 25.14 9.47 -15.68
CA TYR A 256 24.13 10.33 -15.07
C TYR A 256 23.98 10.06 -13.58
N GLU A 257 23.73 11.12 -12.82
CA GLU A 257 23.22 11.04 -11.46
C GLU A 257 21.69 10.93 -11.47
N ILE A 258 21.13 10.03 -10.65
CA ILE A 258 19.69 9.82 -10.57
C ILE A 258 19.15 10.55 -9.34
N ALA A 259 18.35 11.59 -9.56
CA ALA A 259 17.68 12.34 -8.50
C ALA A 259 16.19 11.99 -8.47
N ASN A 260 15.73 11.42 -7.36
CA ASN A 260 14.38 10.90 -7.23
C ASN A 260 13.52 11.74 -6.29
N TYR A 261 12.58 12.49 -6.87
CA TYR A 261 11.54 13.27 -6.20
C TYR A 261 10.15 12.71 -6.56
N SER A 262 10.05 11.39 -6.67
CA SER A 262 8.79 10.71 -6.91
C SER A 262 8.27 10.00 -5.66
N ILE A 263 7.09 9.43 -5.82
CA ILE A 263 6.42 8.56 -4.86
C ILE A 263 6.96 7.10 -4.85
N PHE A 264 7.85 6.76 -5.77
CA PHE A 264 8.40 5.41 -5.93
C PHE A 264 9.85 5.33 -5.47
N ASP A 265 10.27 4.18 -4.95
CA ASP A 265 11.69 3.89 -4.74
C ASP A 265 12.35 3.59 -6.10
N ILE A 266 13.53 4.17 -6.36
CA ILE A 266 14.30 3.97 -7.59
C ILE A 266 15.72 3.53 -7.24
N GLN A 267 16.09 2.29 -7.53
CA GLN A 267 17.42 1.72 -7.27
C GLN A 267 17.94 2.05 -5.85
N LYS A 268 18.99 2.88 -5.74
CA LYS A 268 19.61 3.34 -4.48
C LYS A 268 19.05 4.67 -3.97
N ASN A 269 18.12 5.28 -4.70
CA ASN A 269 17.50 6.57 -4.44
C ASN A 269 16.03 6.36 -4.02
N PRO A 270 15.76 6.10 -2.72
CA PRO A 270 14.41 5.86 -2.24
C PRO A 270 13.53 7.11 -2.36
N SER A 271 12.21 6.91 -2.32
CA SER A 271 11.25 8.02 -2.29
C SER A 271 11.44 8.91 -1.06
N LEU A 272 11.28 10.23 -1.24
CA LEU A 272 11.30 11.19 -0.14
C LEU A 272 10.03 11.17 0.71
N VAL A 273 8.96 10.57 0.19
CA VAL A 273 7.62 10.55 0.78
C VAL A 273 7.12 9.12 0.94
N THR A 274 6.19 8.90 1.86
CA THR A 274 5.50 7.62 1.95
C THR A 274 4.18 7.71 1.19
N GLU A 275 4.04 6.88 0.16
CA GLU A 275 2.80 6.63 -0.58
C GLU A 275 1.65 6.28 0.38
N SER A 276 0.55 7.03 0.30
CA SER A 276 -0.64 6.84 1.15
C SER A 276 -1.67 5.91 0.52
N PHE A 277 -1.72 5.82 -0.82
CA PHE A 277 -2.85 5.29 -1.58
C PHE A 277 -2.87 3.77 -1.74
N LEU A 278 -1.71 3.12 -1.91
CA LEU A 278 -1.66 1.65 -2.01
C LEU A 278 -1.34 0.98 -0.66
N PRO A 279 -1.90 -0.21 -0.39
CA PRO A 279 -1.56 -0.98 0.80
C PRO A 279 -0.14 -1.54 0.67
N LEU A 280 0.87 -0.70 0.89
CA LEU A 280 2.27 -1.11 0.77
C LEU A 280 2.78 -1.69 2.10
N LYS A 281 3.74 -2.61 1.97
CA LYS A 281 4.41 -3.31 3.08
C LYS A 281 3.42 -4.18 3.87
N THR A 282 3.38 -4.00 5.20
CA THR A 282 2.57 -4.82 6.10
C THR A 282 1.07 -4.68 5.89
N LYS A 283 0.58 -3.62 5.23
CA LYS A 283 -0.85 -3.48 4.89
C LYS A 283 -1.39 -4.65 4.05
N LEU A 284 -0.55 -5.30 3.23
CA LEU A 284 -0.93 -6.53 2.49
C LEU A 284 -1.27 -7.69 3.43
N ILE A 285 -0.66 -7.72 4.62
CA ILE A 285 -0.91 -8.71 5.66
C ILE A 285 -2.06 -8.24 6.56
N THR A 286 -2.07 -6.96 6.93
CA THR A 286 -2.97 -6.46 7.98
C THR A 286 -4.33 -5.99 7.47
N SER A 287 -4.53 -5.77 6.17
CA SER A 287 -5.77 -5.18 5.61
C SER A 287 -7.05 -5.88 6.06
N GLN A 288 -6.98 -7.20 6.27
CA GLN A 288 -8.10 -8.05 6.69
C GLN A 288 -8.28 -8.15 8.20
N THR A 289 -7.40 -7.52 8.98
CA THR A 289 -7.53 -7.50 10.44
C THR A 289 -8.69 -6.60 10.88
N PHE A 290 -9.29 -6.92 12.04
CA PHE A 290 -10.38 -6.16 12.62
C PHE A 290 -10.07 -4.67 12.75
N THR A 291 -8.87 -4.30 13.24
CA THR A 291 -8.51 -2.89 13.39
C THR A 291 -8.33 -2.18 12.06
N SER A 292 -7.82 -2.87 11.04
CA SER A 292 -7.65 -2.30 9.71
C SER A 292 -9.00 -2.12 9.02
N ARG A 293 -9.92 -3.06 9.20
CA ARG A 293 -11.30 -2.99 8.71
C ARG A 293 -12.10 -1.85 9.38
N ILE A 294 -12.01 -1.72 10.71
CA ILE A 294 -12.57 -0.54 11.41
C ILE A 294 -11.93 0.75 10.91
N LYS A 295 -10.60 0.78 10.74
CA LYS A 295 -9.90 1.96 10.25
C LYS A 295 -10.33 2.32 8.82
N LYS A 296 -10.64 1.35 7.98
CA LYS A 296 -11.11 1.58 6.62
C LYS A 296 -12.55 2.09 6.63
N ASP A 297 -13.44 1.40 7.34
CA ASP A 297 -14.89 1.55 7.13
C ASP A 297 -15.55 2.55 8.09
N LEU A 298 -14.95 2.81 9.26
CA LEU A 298 -15.56 3.61 10.32
C LEU A 298 -14.72 4.81 10.76
N PHE A 299 -13.49 4.93 10.27
CA PHE A 299 -12.56 5.97 10.75
C PHE A 299 -12.94 7.37 10.30
N HIS A 300 -13.61 7.53 9.15
CA HIS A 300 -14.12 8.81 8.68
C HIS A 300 -15.06 9.47 9.71
N LEU A 301 -15.83 8.68 10.47
CA LEU A 301 -16.70 9.15 11.57
C LEU A 301 -15.93 9.78 12.74
N LEU A 302 -14.63 9.46 12.88
CA LEU A 302 -13.73 10.02 13.90
C LEU A 302 -12.89 11.18 13.35
N LEU A 303 -12.92 11.39 12.03
CA LEU A 303 -12.22 12.49 11.35
C LEU A 303 -13.11 13.73 11.19
N VAL A 304 -14.44 13.57 11.18
CA VAL A 304 -15.43 14.65 10.99
C VAL A 304 -16.66 14.42 11.87
N GLY A 305 -17.33 15.50 12.25
CA GLY A 305 -18.62 15.45 12.92
C GLY A 305 -18.52 15.42 14.45
N LYS A 306 -19.58 14.95 15.11
CA LYS A 306 -19.75 15.05 16.57
C LYS A 306 -18.67 14.33 17.39
N PHE A 307 -17.98 13.36 16.80
CA PHE A 307 -16.95 12.54 17.45
C PHE A 307 -15.53 12.81 16.90
N GLU A 308 -15.30 13.97 16.30
CA GLU A 308 -14.00 14.35 15.74
C GLU A 308 -12.86 14.32 16.77
N ILE A 309 -11.75 13.64 16.43
CA ILE A 309 -10.48 13.73 17.15
C ILE A 309 -9.52 14.61 16.35
N LYS A 310 -9.39 15.88 16.76
CA LYS A 310 -8.68 16.93 16.00
C LYS A 310 -7.24 16.56 15.61
N TRP A 311 -6.45 16.00 16.53
CA TRP A 311 -5.05 15.62 16.21
C TRP A 311 -4.98 14.51 15.15
N LEU A 312 -5.97 13.62 15.11
CA LEU A 312 -5.97 12.42 14.26
C LEU A 312 -6.27 12.78 12.80
N SER A 313 -6.99 13.88 12.62
CA SER A 313 -7.44 14.37 11.33
C SER A 313 -6.37 15.15 10.56
N LYS A 314 -5.51 15.88 11.27
CA LYS A 314 -4.54 16.78 10.62
C LYS A 314 -3.49 16.02 9.83
N ASP A 315 -2.99 14.90 10.36
CA ASP A 315 -1.91 14.14 9.72
C ASP A 315 -2.42 13.23 8.59
N LEU A 316 -3.66 12.72 8.67
CA LEU A 316 -4.17 11.76 7.70
C LEU A 316 -4.78 12.43 6.46
N ILE A 317 -5.56 13.51 6.65
CA ILE A 317 -6.24 14.20 5.54
C ILE A 317 -5.23 14.96 4.67
N TYR A 318 -4.22 15.57 5.29
CA TYR A 318 -3.21 16.37 4.60
C TYR A 318 -1.95 15.59 4.25
N ALA A 319 -1.92 14.26 4.40
CA ALA A 319 -0.76 13.46 4.05
C ALA A 319 -0.32 13.67 2.59
N THR A 320 -1.25 13.55 1.64
CA THR A 320 -0.97 13.76 0.21
C THR A 320 -0.59 15.22 -0.09
N TYR A 321 -1.27 16.18 0.54
CA TYR A 321 -0.90 17.60 0.47
C TYR A 321 0.56 17.83 0.90
N HIS A 322 0.94 17.32 2.07
CA HIS A 322 2.30 17.48 2.60
C HIS A 322 3.34 16.76 1.74
N ASN A 323 3.01 15.60 1.19
CA ASN A 323 3.86 14.89 0.23
C ASN A 323 4.11 15.74 -1.03
N ASN A 324 3.05 16.29 -1.64
CA ASN A 324 3.16 17.17 -2.81
C ASN A 324 4.04 18.39 -2.51
N GLN A 325 3.81 19.08 -1.39
CA GLN A 325 4.62 20.25 -1.03
C GLN A 325 6.09 19.89 -0.79
N LYS A 326 6.36 18.73 -0.19
CA LYS A 326 7.73 18.27 0.00
C LYS A 326 8.43 17.98 -1.34
N ILE A 327 7.74 17.32 -2.26
CA ILE A 327 8.26 17.02 -3.61
C ILE A 327 8.50 18.30 -4.39
N ILE A 328 7.52 19.21 -4.44
CA ILE A 328 7.61 20.49 -5.18
C ILE A 328 8.76 21.34 -4.65
N ASN A 329 8.86 21.52 -3.34
CA ASN A 329 9.93 22.31 -2.74
C ASN A 329 11.31 21.69 -3.01
N ALA A 330 11.41 20.37 -2.98
CA ALA A 330 12.64 19.67 -3.27
C ALA A 330 13.05 19.83 -4.75
N LEU A 331 12.11 19.70 -5.69
CA LEU A 331 12.33 19.93 -7.13
C LEU A 331 12.75 21.37 -7.44
N ILE A 332 12.10 22.37 -6.82
CA ILE A 332 12.44 23.78 -7.02
C ILE A 332 13.85 24.09 -6.48
N LYS A 333 14.18 23.52 -5.32
CA LYS A 333 15.53 23.65 -4.78
C LYS A 333 16.54 23.01 -5.74
N ASP A 334 16.23 21.80 -6.19
CA ASP A 334 17.10 21.01 -7.05
C ASP A 334 17.39 21.68 -8.39
N SER A 335 16.38 22.32 -8.99
CA SER A 335 16.53 23.00 -10.29
C SER A 335 17.41 24.26 -10.22
N SER A 336 17.77 24.72 -9.02
CA SER A 336 18.68 25.84 -8.83
C SER A 336 20.13 25.41 -8.56
N GLU A 337 20.37 24.11 -8.34
CA GLU A 337 21.69 23.56 -8.05
C GLU A 337 22.44 23.28 -9.36
N ILE A 338 23.73 23.66 -9.40
CA ILE A 338 24.63 23.35 -10.53
C ILE A 338 25.49 22.19 -10.09
N GLU A 339 25.38 21.06 -10.79
CA GLU A 339 26.16 19.86 -10.50
C GLU A 339 27.15 19.57 -11.62
N ASP A 340 28.28 18.95 -11.27
CA ASP A 340 29.35 18.61 -12.23
C ASP A 340 28.97 17.42 -13.14
N ARG A 341 27.91 16.67 -12.78
CA ARG A 341 27.45 15.49 -13.50
C ARG A 341 26.07 15.72 -14.09
N PRO A 342 25.78 15.18 -15.29
CA PRO A 342 24.46 15.28 -15.87
C PRO A 342 23.45 14.50 -15.02
N ARG A 343 22.23 15.00 -14.91
CA ARG A 343 21.24 14.49 -13.96
C ARG A 343 19.99 13.99 -14.66
N PHE A 344 19.45 12.88 -14.18
CA PHE A 344 18.09 12.44 -14.47
C PHE A 344 17.23 12.72 -13.25
N VAL A 345 16.37 13.73 -13.36
CA VAL A 345 15.50 14.19 -12.28
C VAL A 345 14.10 13.65 -12.52
N TYR A 346 13.66 12.72 -11.68
CA TYR A 346 12.30 12.20 -11.71
C TYR A 346 11.43 12.90 -10.66
N GLY A 347 10.48 13.71 -11.10
CA GLY A 347 9.47 14.34 -10.25
C GLY A 347 8.08 13.73 -10.48
N HIS A 348 7.37 13.41 -9.41
CA HIS A 348 5.99 12.90 -9.50
C HIS A 348 5.10 13.62 -8.49
N ILE A 349 4.21 14.47 -8.99
CA ILE A 349 3.29 15.28 -8.18
C ILE A 349 1.91 14.62 -8.27
N THR A 350 1.36 14.19 -7.13
CA THR A 350 0.03 13.56 -7.06
C THR A 350 -1.05 14.63 -7.00
N MET A 351 -1.17 15.41 -8.07
CA MET A 351 -2.17 16.46 -8.25
C MET A 351 -2.53 16.50 -9.73
N PRO A 352 -3.83 16.45 -10.10
CA PRO A 352 -5.00 16.69 -9.26
C PRO A 352 -5.55 15.53 -8.42
N HIS A 353 -4.91 14.35 -8.34
CA HIS A 353 -5.43 13.17 -7.61
C HIS A 353 -6.13 13.48 -6.26
N PRO A 354 -7.30 12.87 -5.96
CA PRO A 354 -8.03 13.13 -4.72
C PRO A 354 -7.20 12.77 -3.46
N PRO A 355 -7.45 13.44 -2.32
CA PRO A 355 -8.51 14.44 -2.12
C PRO A 355 -8.15 15.81 -2.70
N PHE A 356 -9.15 16.53 -3.23
CA PHE A 356 -8.95 17.81 -3.90
C PHE A 356 -8.78 18.96 -2.91
N TYR A 357 -7.53 19.36 -2.64
CA TYR A 357 -7.20 20.39 -1.65
C TYR A 357 -7.54 21.82 -2.05
N TYR A 358 -7.72 22.10 -3.33
CA TYR A 358 -7.90 23.46 -3.86
C TYR A 358 -9.25 23.62 -4.55
N ASN A 359 -9.84 24.81 -4.43
CA ASN A 359 -11.02 25.18 -5.19
C ASN A 359 -10.64 25.71 -6.59
N LYS A 360 -11.65 26.04 -7.41
CA LYS A 360 -11.45 26.57 -8.78
C LYS A 360 -10.66 27.88 -8.87
N TYR A 361 -10.45 28.58 -7.75
CA TYR A 361 -9.66 29.81 -7.67
C TYR A 361 -8.23 29.55 -7.14
N GLY A 362 -7.84 28.28 -6.94
CA GLY A 362 -6.55 27.91 -6.35
C GLY A 362 -6.45 28.16 -4.85
N GLN A 363 -7.56 28.43 -4.16
CA GLN A 363 -7.57 28.62 -2.72
C GLN A 363 -7.79 27.27 -2.01
N GLN A 364 -7.11 27.06 -0.89
CA GLN A 364 -7.26 25.84 -0.10
C GLN A 364 -8.69 25.70 0.44
N LYS A 365 -9.29 24.52 0.28
CA LYS A 365 -10.64 24.20 0.76
C LYS A 365 -10.68 24.04 2.29
N SER A 366 -11.88 24.13 2.84
CA SER A 366 -12.12 23.75 4.24
C SER A 366 -11.88 22.24 4.43
N LYS A 367 -11.62 21.82 5.67
CA LYS A 367 -11.40 20.39 5.98
C LYS A 367 -12.64 19.56 5.63
N GLU A 368 -13.81 20.10 5.89
CA GLU A 368 -15.11 19.48 5.62
C GLU A 368 -15.31 19.22 4.12
N ASP A 369 -14.98 20.21 3.28
CA ASP A 369 -15.09 20.08 1.82
C ASP A 369 -14.07 19.07 1.25
N ILE A 370 -12.84 19.04 1.78
CA ILE A 370 -11.80 18.09 1.34
C ILE A 370 -12.24 16.64 1.54
N ILE A 371 -12.90 16.35 2.67
CA ILE A 371 -13.33 14.99 3.01
C ILE A 371 -14.56 14.61 2.19
N LYS A 372 -15.51 15.54 2.04
CA LYS A 372 -16.70 15.32 1.23
C LYS A 372 -16.36 14.98 -0.22
N ASP A 373 -15.38 15.67 -0.79
CA ASP A 373 -14.96 15.46 -2.17
C ASP A 373 -14.00 14.25 -2.34
N GLY A 374 -13.47 13.70 -1.25
CA GLY A 374 -12.58 12.54 -1.26
C GLY A 374 -13.29 11.18 -1.11
N ASP A 375 -14.58 11.18 -0.80
CA ASP A 375 -15.42 9.98 -0.64
C ASP A 375 -16.24 9.63 -1.91
N ASP A 376 -16.13 10.41 -2.99
CA ASP A 376 -16.79 10.14 -4.28
C ASP A 376 -15.82 9.36 -5.19
N PRO A 377 -16.07 8.07 -5.49
CA PRO A 377 -15.17 7.21 -6.28
C PRO A 377 -15.09 7.59 -7.76
#